data_AF-A0A0Q5JEK4-F1
#
_entry.id   AF-A0A0Q5JEK4-F1
#
_cell.length_a   1.000
_cell.length_b   1.000
_cell.length_c   1.000
_cell.angle_alpha   90.00
_cell.angle_beta   90.00
_cell.angle_gamma   90.00
#
_symmetry.space_group_name_H-M   'P 1'
#
loop_
_entity.id
_entity.type
_entity.pdbx_description
1 polymer ?
#
loop_
_entity_poly.entity_id
_entity_poly.type
_entity_poly.pdbx_seq_one_letter_code
_entity_poly.pdbx_strand_id
1 'polypeptide(L)' 'MNWEQTEHYLREQIRAQPRGFQTALAERLGISQPAVAQFVGGGKSIPTSHLSAILDMLGLELRVQPRSDQGARP' A
#
# COMPACT_ATOMS: atom_id res chain seq x y z
N MET A 1 -9.22 1.03 -10.20
CA MET A 1 -8.07 1.70 -9.57
C MET A 1 -6.81 1.22 -10.27
N ASN A 2 -5.96 2.13 -10.75
CA ASN A 2 -4.66 1.76 -11.30
C ASN A 2 -3.61 1.63 -10.17
N TRP A 3 -2.43 1.12 -10.49
CA TRP A 3 -1.38 0.90 -9.50
C TRP A 3 -0.94 2.20 -8.80
N GLU A 4 -0.77 3.29 -9.54
CA GLU A 4 -0.38 4.59 -8.98
C GLU A 4 -1.40 5.11 -7.95
N GLN A 5 -2.70 4.98 -8.24
CA GLN A 5 -3.77 5.31 -7.31
C GLN A 5 -3.71 4.43 -6.06
N THR A 6 -3.41 3.13 -6.21
CA THR A 6 -3.22 2.21 -5.09
C THR A 6 -2.05 2.59 -4.22
N GLU A 7 -0.88 2.89 -4.81
CA GLU A 7 0.27 3.35 -4.04
C GLU A 7 -0.03 4.65 -3.30
N HIS A 8 -0.65 5.62 -3.98
CA HIS A 8 -1.02 6.88 -3.37
C HIS A 8 -1.96 6.65 -2.18
N TYR A 9 -3.00 5.83 -2.35
CA TYR A 9 -3.91 5.47 -1.26
C TYR A 9 -3.17 4.83 -0.08
N LEU A 10 -2.29 3.85 -0.33
CA LEU A 10 -1.53 3.19 0.71
C LEU A 10 -0.60 4.16 1.45
N ARG A 11 0.06 5.08 0.74
CA ARG A 11 0.91 6.12 1.35
C ARG A 11 0.10 6.99 2.32
N GLU A 12 -1.09 7.45 1.90
CA GLU A 12 -1.96 8.26 2.76
C GLU A 12 -2.45 7.47 3.98
N GLN A 13 -2.82 6.19 3.81
CA GLN A 13 -3.20 5.33 4.93
C GLN A 13 -2.06 5.13 5.92
N ILE A 14 -0.82 4.94 5.45
CA ILE A 14 0.37 4.82 6.31
C ILE A 14 0.68 6.14 7.04
N ARG A 15 0.49 7.29 6.38
CA ARG A 15 0.71 8.62 6.98
C ARG A 15 -0.32 8.95 8.06
N ALA A 16 -1.55 8.45 7.93
CA ALA A 16 -2.61 8.65 8.90
C ALA A 16 -2.42 7.80 10.19
N GLN A 17 -1.51 6.83 10.19
CA GLN A 17 -1.25 5.96 11.34
C GLN A 17 -0.53 6.71 12.48
N PRO A 18 -0.67 6.22 13.73
CA PRO A 18 0.01 6.81 14.88
C PRO A 18 1.53 6.76 14.76
N ARG A 19 2.19 7.59 15.58
CA ARG A 19 3.66 7.59 15.71
C ARG A 19 4.17 6.18 16.04
N GLY A 20 5.26 5.80 15.38
CA GLY A 20 5.86 4.46 15.52
C GLY A 20 5.35 3.43 14.50
N PHE A 21 4.25 3.70 13.78
CA PHE A 21 3.76 2.75 12.77
C PHE A 21 4.78 2.48 11.66
N GLN A 22 5.46 3.50 11.13
CA GLN A 22 6.48 3.30 10.09
C GLN A 22 7.69 2.48 10.58
N THR A 23 8.03 2.57 11.86
CA THR A 23 9.06 1.73 12.50
C THR A 23 8.60 0.29 12.57
N ALA A 24 7.39 0.04 13.07
CA ALA A 24 6.82 -1.31 13.11
C ALA A 24 6.65 -1.90 11.70
N LEU A 25 6.31 -1.07 10.72
CA LEU A 25 6.22 -1.48 9.32
C LEU A 25 7.59 -1.88 8.76
N ALA A 26 8.65 -1.13 9.08
CA ALA A 26 10.01 -1.49 8.67
C ALA A 26 10.43 -2.85 9.24
N GLU A 27 10.15 -3.09 10.52
CA GLU A 27 10.39 -4.38 11.19
C GLU A 27 9.59 -5.52 10.56
N ARG A 28 8.29 -5.30 10.31
CA ARG A 28 7.40 -6.30 9.69
C ARG A 28 7.85 -6.68 8.29
N LEU A 29 8.34 -5.71 7.52
CA LEU A 29 8.84 -5.90 6.16
C LEU A 29 10.28 -6.40 6.12
N GLY A 30 11.01 -6.39 7.24
CA GLY A 30 12.43 -6.76 7.29
C GLY A 30 13.34 -5.80 6.51
N ILE A 31 12.97 -4.52 6.44
CA ILE A 31 13.72 -3.48 5.71
C ILE A 31 14.11 -2.32 6.62
N SER A 32 14.96 -1.42 6.12
CA SER A 32 15.39 -0.26 6.88
C SER A 32 14.29 0.81 6.96
N GLN A 33 14.22 1.56 8.07
CA GLN A 33 13.29 2.68 8.22
C GLN A 33 13.42 3.74 7.12
N PRO A 34 14.63 4.11 6.64
CA PRO A 34 14.77 5.03 5.50
C PRO A 34 14.12 4.48 4.21
N ALA A 35 14.13 3.15 3.99
CA ALA A 35 13.46 2.57 2.83
C ALA A 35 11.93 2.75 2.93
N VAL A 36 11.35 2.52 4.11
CA VAL A 36 9.92 2.82 4.36
C VAL A 36 9.63 4.31 4.14
N ALA A 37 10.48 5.20 4.65
CA ALA A 37 10.30 6.64 4.45
C ALA A 37 10.33 7.04 2.96
N GLN A 38 11.17 6.40 2.14
CA GLN A 38 11.20 6.62 0.68
C GLN A 38 9.90 6.15 0.01
N PHE A 39 9.32 5.04 0.45
CA PHE A 39 8.03 4.57 -0.06
C PHE A 39 6.89 5.52 0.33
N VAL A 40 6.82 5.90 1.61
CA VAL A 40 5.79 6.78 2.17
C VAL A 40 5.90 8.19 1.61
N GLY A 41 7.12 8.69 1.42
CA GLY A 41 7.41 10.00 0.83
C GLY A 41 7.19 10.07 -0.69
N GLY A 42 7.01 8.93 -1.36
CA GLY A 42 6.89 8.87 -2.82
C GLY A 42 8.21 9.00 -3.58
N GLY A 43 9.35 8.92 -2.88
CA GLY A 43 10.67 8.86 -3.51
C GLY A 43 10.94 7.53 -4.21
N LYS A 44 10.25 6.45 -3.80
CA LYS A 44 10.25 5.15 -4.48
C LYS A 44 8.84 4.54 -4.55
N SER A 45 8.60 3.76 -5.60
CA SER A 45 7.43 2.88 -5.69
C SER A 45 7.46 1.80 -4.61
N ILE A 46 6.28 1.37 -4.17
CA ILE A 46 6.12 0.30 -3.19
C ILE A 46 6.31 -1.04 -3.93
N PRO A 47 7.25 -1.91 -3.53
CA PRO A 47 7.34 -3.26 -4.10
C PRO A 47 6.03 -4.04 -3.90
N THR A 48 5.52 -4.69 -4.93
CA THR A 48 4.29 -5.50 -4.85
C THR A 48 4.42 -6.66 -3.86
N SER A 49 5.65 -7.14 -3.62
CA SER A 49 5.95 -8.16 -2.58
C SER A 49 5.69 -7.67 -1.15
N HIS A 50 5.62 -6.36 -0.90
CA HIS A 50 5.31 -5.78 0.40
C HIS A 50 3.81 -5.52 0.59
N LEU A 51 3.01 -5.67 -0.47
CA LEU A 51 1.62 -5.25 -0.47
C LEU A 51 0.79 -5.98 0.59
N SER A 52 0.90 -7.30 0.68
CA SER A 52 0.15 -8.11 1.64
C SER A 52 0.44 -7.67 3.08
N ALA A 53 1.72 -7.55 3.44
CA ALA A 53 2.13 -7.14 4.78
C ALA A 53 1.68 -5.70 5.13
N ILE A 54 1.72 -4.78 4.16
CA ILE A 54 1.21 -3.42 4.34
C ILE A 54 -0.30 -3.44 4.58
N LEU A 55 -1.05 -4.18 3.76
CA LEU A 55 -2.51 -4.29 3.88
C LEU A 55 -2.90 -4.92 5.22
N ASP A 56 -2.24 -6.01 5.63
CA ASP A 56 -2.47 -6.67 6.92
C ASP A 56 -2.28 -5.70 8.09
N MET A 57 -1.21 -4.91 8.09
CA MET A 57 -0.94 -3.92 9.15
C MET A 57 -1.94 -2.76 9.16
N LEU A 58 -2.49 -2.40 8.01
CA LEU A 58 -3.52 -1.37 7.88
C LEU A 58 -4.93 -1.90 8.14
N GLY A 59 -5.11 -3.21 8.36
CA GLY A 59 -6.42 -3.84 8.48
C GLY A 59 -7.23 -3.80 7.18
N LEU A 60 -6.54 -3.79 6.04
CA LEU A 60 -7.12 -3.74 4.71
C LEU A 60 -6.99 -5.10 4.01
N GLU A 61 -7.84 -5.34 3.03
CA GLU A 61 -7.76 -6.52 2.16
C GLU A 61 -7.84 -6.11 0.69
N LEU A 62 -7.16 -6.88 -0.17
CA LEU A 62 -7.26 -6.71 -1.61
C LEU A 62 -8.29 -7.66 -2.18
N ARG A 63 -9.30 -7.11 -2.86
CA ARG A 63 -10.32 -7.90 -3.56
C ARG A 63 -10.15 -7.78 -5.08
N VAL A 64 -10.15 -8.93 -5.75
CA VAL A 64 -10.25 -8.99 -7.20
C VAL A 64 -11.71 -8.80 -7.57
N GLN A 65 -11.97 -7.86 -8.48
CA GLN A 65 -13.30 -7.65 -9.05
C GLN A 65 -13.20 -7.80 -10.56
N PRO A 66 -14.20 -8.44 -11.21
CA PRO A 66 -14.31 -8.39 -12.65
C PRO A 66 -14.24 -6.94 -13.11
N ARG A 67 -13.46 -6.68 -14.15
CA ARG A 67 -13.51 -5.37 -14.79
C ARG A 67 -14.94 -5.21 -15.31
N SER A 68 -15.70 -4.31 -14.71
CA SER A 68 -17.02 -3.94 -15.23
C SER A 68 -16.79 -3.39 -16.63
N ASP A 69 -16.94 -4.25 -17.63
CA ASP A 69 -16.99 -3.83 -19.01
C ASP A 69 -18.29 -3.04 -19.11
N GLN A 70 -18.19 -1.71 -19.17
CA GLN A 70 -19.30 -0.88 -19.62
C GLN A 70 -19.54 -1.22 -21.09
N GLY A 71 -20.15 -2.38 -21.37
CA GLY A 71 -20.21 -2.89 -22.74
C GLY A 71 -20.88 -4.24 -22.96
N ALA A 72 -21.16 -5.05 -21.94
CA ALA A 72 -22.05 -6.20 -22.13
C ALA A 72 -23.51 -5.72 -22.13
N ARG A 73 -23.95 -5.19 -23.28
CA ARG A 73 -25.37 -4.98 -23.59
C ARG A 73 -26.12 -6.35 -23.53
N PRO A 74 -27.43 -6.32 -23.23
CA PRO A 74 -28.23 -7.47 -22.80
C PRO A 74 -28.34 -8.59 -23.84
#